data_AF-A0A397EK78-F1
#
_entry.id   AF-A0A397EK78-F1
#
_cell.length_a   1.000
_cell.length_b   1.000
_cell.length_c   1.000
_cell.angle_alpha   90.00
_cell.angle_beta   90.00
_cell.angle_gamma   90.00
#
_symmetry.space_group_name_H-M   'P 1'
#
loop_
_entity.id
_entity.type
_entity.pdbx_description
1 polymer ?
#
loop_
_entity_poly.entity_id
_entity_poly.type
_entity_poly.pdbx_seq_one_letter_code
_entity_poly.pdbx_strand_id
1 'polypeptide(L)'
;MATWACLVDMGYIGVDHTLRGIHPKRRPQNGTLDAADVERNRRLSSDRVVVENFFGRMCSLWKVSYTTFTWGEKIYGVIQRTTFALTNLCLSLMPARTEDEDYYALVMARYQGMANERKRKRAESQPAIA
;
A
#
# COMPACT_ATOMS: atom_id res chain seq x y z
N MET A 1 -28.83 4.69 -11.32
CA MET A 1 -27.48 4.71 -11.91
C MET A 1 -26.54 4.02 -10.94
N ALA A 2 -25.78 3.01 -11.38
CA ALA A 2 -24.76 2.41 -10.53
C ALA A 2 -23.59 3.39 -10.41
N THR A 3 -23.44 4.03 -9.26
CA THR A 3 -22.30 4.90 -8.98
C THR A 3 -21.08 4.03 -8.73
N TRP A 4 -20.04 4.18 -9.54
CA TRP A 4 -18.79 3.44 -9.39
C TRP A 4 -18.15 3.74 -8.02
N ALA A 5 -17.49 2.73 -7.43
CA ALA A 5 -16.82 2.84 -6.15
C ALA A 5 -15.45 2.17 -6.20
N CYS A 6 -14.49 2.66 -5.40
CA CYS A 6 -13.14 2.11 -5.32
C CYS A 6 -12.83 1.65 -3.90
N LEU A 7 -12.12 0.54 -3.76
CA LEU A 7 -11.53 0.12 -2.50
C LEU A 7 -10.28 0.96 -2.22
N VAL A 8 -10.21 1.54 -1.04
CA VAL A 8 -9.19 2.54 -0.74
C VAL A 8 -8.36 2.12 0.45
N ASP A 9 -7.09 2.53 0.45
CA ASP A 9 -6.26 2.36 1.63
C ASP A 9 -6.80 3.09 2.85
N MET A 10 -6.60 2.53 4.04
CA MET A 10 -7.06 3.15 5.28
C MET A 10 -6.50 4.57 5.43
N GLY A 11 -5.27 4.84 4.96
CA GLY A 11 -4.60 6.13 5.04
C GLY A 11 -5.00 7.16 3.98
N TYR A 12 -5.55 6.73 2.84
CA TYR A 12 -5.86 7.62 1.73
C TYR A 12 -7.19 8.35 1.94
N ILE A 13 -7.23 9.64 1.62
CA ILE A 13 -8.38 10.54 1.87
C ILE A 13 -8.79 11.35 0.63
N GLY A 14 -8.21 11.03 -0.53
CA GLY A 14 -8.32 11.85 -1.73
C GLY A 14 -9.31 11.37 -2.78
N VAL A 15 -10.12 10.33 -2.56
CA VAL A 15 -10.92 9.76 -3.67
C VAL A 15 -12.28 10.44 -3.79
N ASP A 16 -12.86 10.90 -2.68
CA ASP A 16 -14.28 11.23 -2.58
C ASP A 16 -14.75 12.39 -3.47
N HIS A 17 -13.83 13.24 -3.94
CA HIS A 17 -14.15 14.32 -4.89
C HIS A 17 -14.28 13.83 -6.34
N THR A 18 -13.84 12.60 -6.63
CA THR A 18 -13.84 12.03 -8.00
C THR A 18 -14.66 10.75 -8.08
N LEU A 19 -14.63 9.93 -7.03
CA LEU A 19 -15.29 8.61 -6.98
C LEU A 19 -15.61 8.25 -5.53
N ARG A 20 -16.66 7.46 -5.31
CA ARG A 20 -16.99 6.97 -3.97
C ARG A 20 -15.87 6.05 -3.44
N GLY A 21 -15.24 6.44 -2.34
CA GLY A 21 -14.28 5.61 -1.62
C GLY A 21 -14.95 4.61 -0.68
N ILE A 22 -14.52 3.35 -0.74
CA ILE A 22 -14.86 2.33 0.25
C ILE A 22 -13.63 2.17 1.15
N HIS A 23 -13.66 2.87 2.28
CA HIS A 23 -12.60 2.84 3.27
C HIS A 23 -12.84 1.75 4.33
N PRO A 24 -11.79 1.04 4.77
CA PRO A 24 -11.81 0.32 6.03
C PRO A 24 -12.15 1.29 7.17
N LYS A 25 -12.97 0.85 8.12
CA LYS A 25 -13.31 1.66 9.28
C LYS A 25 -12.08 1.78 10.17
N ARG A 26 -11.65 3.01 10.44
CA ARG A 26 -10.53 3.28 11.35
C ARG A 26 -10.95 3.00 12.79
N ARG A 27 -10.01 2.48 13.58
CA ARG A 27 -10.20 2.35 15.02
C ARG A 27 -10.39 3.75 15.65
N PRO A 28 -11.41 3.96 16.50
CA PRO A 28 -11.59 5.22 17.19
C PRO A 28 -10.46 5.47 18.20
N GLN A 29 -10.15 6.73 18.48
CA GLN A 29 -8.97 7.15 19.25
C GLN A 29 -8.87 6.47 20.63
N ASN A 30 -10.01 6.22 21.29
CA ASN A 30 -10.08 5.61 22.63
C ASN A 30 -11.02 4.38 22.67
N GLY A 31 -11.17 3.64 21.56
CA GLY A 31 -12.09 2.50 21.52
C GLY A 31 -11.63 1.37 20.62
N THR A 32 -12.41 0.31 20.54
CA THR A 32 -12.21 -0.82 19.61
C THR A 32 -13.25 -0.78 18.50
N LEU A 33 -12.93 -1.41 17.38
CA LEU A 33 -13.94 -1.72 16.38
C LEU A 33 -14.88 -2.79 16.95
N ASP A 34 -16.16 -2.71 16.62
CA ASP A 34 -17.08 -3.79 16.93
C ASP A 34 -16.82 -5.02 16.02
N ALA A 35 -17.42 -6.16 16.36
CA ALA A 35 -17.20 -7.40 15.60
C ALA A 35 -17.64 -7.27 14.12
N ALA A 36 -18.68 -6.49 13.84
CA ALA A 36 -19.19 -6.31 12.49
C ALA A 36 -18.24 -5.45 11.64
N ASP A 37 -17.66 -4.41 12.22
CA ASP A 37 -16.66 -3.56 11.60
C ASP A 37 -15.35 -4.31 11.34
N VAL A 38 -14.93 -5.17 12.27
CA VAL A 38 -13.75 -6.03 12.09
C VAL A 38 -13.97 -6.97 10.91
N GLU A 39 -15.12 -7.64 10.84
CA GLU A 39 -15.44 -8.55 9.74
C GLU A 39 -15.58 -7.80 8.41
N ARG A 40 -16.22 -6.62 8.41
CA ARG A 40 -16.27 -5.75 7.22
C ARG A 40 -14.87 -5.39 6.74
N ASN A 41 -13.99 -4.94 7.64
CA ASN A 41 -12.62 -4.59 7.29
C ASN A 41 -11.85 -5.80 6.76
N ARG A 42 -12.04 -6.99 7.35
CA ARG A 42 -11.42 -8.24 6.87
C ARG A 42 -11.83 -8.55 5.44
N ARG A 43 -13.11 -8.41 5.10
CA ARG A 43 -13.61 -8.60 3.73
C ARG A 43 -13.02 -7.58 2.77
N LEU A 44 -12.99 -6.31 3.14
CA LEU A 44 -12.38 -5.25 2.33
C LEU A 44 -10.88 -5.50 2.10
N SER A 45 -10.14 -5.96 3.11
CA SER A 45 -8.74 -6.34 2.97
C SER A 45 -8.56 -7.56 2.06
N SER A 46 -9.45 -8.55 2.18
CA SER A 46 -9.44 -9.73 1.30
C SER A 46 -9.64 -9.37 -0.17
N ASP A 47 -10.57 -8.46 -0.46
CA ASP A 47 -10.81 -8.02 -1.84
C ASP A 47 -9.64 -7.19 -2.40
N ARG A 48 -8.93 -6.47 -1.52
CA ARG A 48 -7.75 -5.66 -1.87
C ARG A 48 -6.50 -6.48 -2.13
N VAL A 49 -6.43 -7.74 -1.68
CA VAL A 49 -5.22 -8.57 -1.78
C VAL A 49 -4.69 -8.67 -3.22
N VAL A 50 -5.59 -8.65 -4.22
CA VAL A 50 -5.21 -8.70 -5.64
C VAL A 50 -4.41 -7.46 -6.04
N VAL A 51 -4.83 -6.28 -5.58
CA VAL A 51 -4.14 -5.02 -5.81
C VAL A 51 -2.80 -5.03 -5.09
N GLU A 52 -2.77 -5.46 -3.83
CA GLU A 52 -1.56 -5.52 -3.03
C GLU A 52 -0.52 -6.48 -3.62
N ASN A 53 -0.94 -7.65 -4.10
CA ASN A 53 -0.07 -8.60 -4.79
C ASN A 53 0.50 -8.03 -6.10
N PHE A 54 -0.34 -7.35 -6.88
CA PHE A 54 0.11 -6.68 -8.11
C PHE A 54 1.18 -5.63 -7.83
N PHE A 55 0.91 -4.72 -6.88
CA PHE A 55 1.85 -3.66 -6.49
C PHE A 55 3.10 -4.23 -5.79
N GLY A 56 2.95 -5.33 -5.05
CA GLY A 56 4.06 -6.08 -4.47
C GLY A 56 5.01 -6.57 -5.56
N ARG A 57 4.49 -7.32 -6.54
CA ARG A 57 5.27 -7.82 -7.69
C ARG A 57 5.91 -6.69 -8.49
N MET A 58 5.15 -5.62 -8.74
CA MET A 58 5.66 -4.45 -9.44
C MET A 58 6.85 -3.83 -8.69
N CYS A 59 6.76 -3.66 -7.37
CA CYS A 59 7.87 -3.15 -6.57
C CYS A 59 9.07 -4.11 -6.58
N SER A 60 8.85 -5.43 -6.69
CA SER A 60 9.95 -6.40 -6.84
C SER A 60 10.73 -6.22 -8.11
N LEU A 61 10.01 -6.01 -9.22
CA LEU A 61 10.60 -5.96 -10.54
C LEU A 61 11.19 -4.58 -10.85
N TRP A 62 10.54 -3.51 -10.38
CA TRP A 62 10.81 -2.16 -10.85
C TRP A 62 11.18 -1.22 -9.69
N LYS A 63 12.47 -0.87 -9.60
CA LYS A 63 12.99 0.07 -8.58
C LYS A 63 12.24 1.40 -8.56
N VAL A 64 11.90 1.92 -9.74
CA VAL A 64 11.17 3.19 -9.91
C VAL A 64 9.82 3.23 -9.19
N SER A 65 9.24 2.05 -8.89
CA SER A 65 7.95 1.93 -8.23
C SER A 65 7.99 2.09 -6.72
N TYR A 66 9.15 1.91 -6.07
CA TYR A 66 9.28 2.07 -4.61
C TYR A 66 10.32 3.11 -4.17
N THR A 67 11.15 3.62 -5.08
CA THR A 67 12.10 4.70 -4.78
C THR A 67 11.55 6.07 -5.14
N THR A 68 11.99 7.11 -4.44
CA THR A 68 11.69 8.50 -4.79
C THR A 68 12.13 8.79 -6.23
N PHE A 69 11.18 9.18 -7.06
CA PHE A 69 11.42 9.60 -8.44
C PHE A 69 11.74 11.10 -8.48
N THR A 70 12.79 11.49 -9.19
CA THR A 70 13.32 12.86 -9.18
C THR A 70 13.09 13.64 -10.47
N TRP A 71 12.42 13.04 -11.45
CA TRP A 71 12.17 13.68 -12.76
C TRP A 71 10.71 14.12 -12.87
N GLY A 72 10.35 14.77 -13.99
CA GLY A 72 9.03 15.34 -14.19
C GLY A 72 7.88 14.33 -14.23
N GLU A 73 6.69 14.77 -13.81
CA GLU A 73 5.47 13.96 -13.71
C GLU A 73 5.06 13.30 -15.04
N LYS A 74 5.20 14.02 -16.17
CA LYS A 74 4.89 13.47 -17.49
C LYS A 74 5.71 12.22 -17.81
N ILE A 75 7.00 12.23 -17.43
CA ILE A 75 7.90 11.10 -17.62
C ILE A 75 7.54 9.98 -16.63
N TYR A 76 7.22 10.34 -15.38
CA TYR A 76 6.75 9.38 -14.38
C TYR A 76 5.52 8.59 -14.88
N GLY A 77 4.51 9.29 -15.41
CA GLY A 77 3.30 8.65 -15.91
C GLY A 77 3.54 7.67 -17.06
N VAL A 78 4.48 7.98 -17.97
CA VAL A 78 4.86 7.05 -19.06
C VAL A 78 5.56 5.82 -18.48
N ILE A 79 6.57 6.03 -17.61
CA ILE A 79 7.30 4.92 -16.98
C ILE A 79 6.35 4.02 -16.19
N GLN A 80 5.45 4.59 -15.40
CA GLN A 80 4.50 3.84 -14.58
C GLN A 80 3.53 3.00 -15.42
N ARG A 81 3.02 3.54 -16.53
CA ARG A 81 2.18 2.75 -17.44
C ARG A 81 2.96 1.60 -18.09
N THR A 82 4.22 1.83 -18.45
CA THR A 82 5.10 0.78 -18.97
C THR A 82 5.37 -0.30 -17.94
N THR A 83 5.70 0.05 -16.69
CA THR A 83 5.91 -0.94 -15.62
C THR A 83 4.65 -1.71 -15.29
N PHE A 84 3.47 -1.09 -15.36
CA PHE A 84 2.19 -1.80 -15.22
C PHE A 84 1.97 -2.82 -16.33
N ALA A 85 2.18 -2.43 -17.59
CA ALA A 85 2.03 -3.33 -18.73
C ALA A 85 3.01 -4.52 -18.67
N LEU A 86 4.27 -4.27 -18.30
CA LEU A 86 5.27 -5.32 -18.13
C LEU A 86 4.96 -6.22 -16.93
N THR A 87 4.47 -5.67 -15.82
CA THR A 87 4.03 -6.48 -14.67
C THR A 87 2.86 -7.40 -15.05
N ASN A 88 1.90 -6.91 -15.82
CA ASN A 88 0.79 -7.73 -16.34
C ASN A 88 1.30 -8.89 -17.20
N LEU A 89 2.28 -8.64 -18.08
CA LEU A 89 2.93 -9.70 -18.85
C LEU A 89 3.61 -10.73 -17.91
N CYS A 90 4.39 -10.27 -16.94
CA CYS A 90 5.02 -11.16 -15.96
C CYS A 90 3.99 -12.01 -15.20
N LEU A 91 2.87 -11.44 -14.77
CA LEU A 91 1.80 -12.17 -14.08
C LEU A 91 1.08 -13.18 -14.97
N SER A 92 0.98 -12.91 -16.27
CA SER A 92 0.43 -13.87 -17.23
C SER A 92 1.32 -15.10 -17.43
N LEU A 93 2.64 -14.93 -17.26
CA LEU A 93 3.63 -16.00 -17.39
C LEU A 93 3.90 -16.72 -16.06
N MET A 94 3.88 -15.96 -14.96
CA MET A 94 4.15 -16.41 -13.59
C MET A 94 3.10 -15.81 -12.65
N PRO A 95 1.97 -16.50 -12.42
CA PRO A 95 0.91 -16.01 -11.56
C PRO A 95 1.40 -15.76 -10.13
N ALA A 96 0.92 -14.69 -9.51
CA ALA A 96 1.24 -14.37 -8.11
C ALA A 96 0.77 -15.48 -7.16
N ARG A 97 1.70 -16.29 -6.68
CA ARG A 97 1.58 -17.31 -5.61
C ARG A 97 2.84 -17.26 -4.74
N THR A 98 2.85 -18.06 -3.67
CA THR A 98 3.79 -18.23 -2.54
C THR A 98 5.22 -17.65 -2.66
N GLU A 99 5.85 -17.69 -3.83
CA GLU A 99 7.16 -17.05 -4.10
C GLU A 99 7.15 -15.51 -3.91
N ASP A 100 5.98 -14.86 -4.02
CA ASP A 100 5.82 -13.43 -3.71
C ASP A 100 5.78 -13.13 -2.21
N GLU A 101 5.51 -14.13 -1.38
CA GLU A 101 5.40 -13.99 0.07
C GLU A 101 6.77 -13.66 0.69
N ASP A 102 7.84 -14.28 0.19
CA ASP A 102 9.22 -14.00 0.60
C ASP A 102 9.64 -12.57 0.25
N TYR A 103 9.25 -12.10 -0.95
CA TYR A 103 9.52 -10.72 -1.35
C TYR A 103 8.71 -9.72 -0.50
N TYR A 104 7.44 -10.01 -0.26
CA TYR A 104 6.60 -9.17 0.61
C TYR A 104 7.18 -9.11 2.04
N ALA A 105 7.63 -10.24 2.57
CA ALA A 105 8.31 -10.31 3.87
C ALA A 105 9.57 -9.43 3.90
N LEU A 106 10.39 -9.46 2.84
CA LEU A 106 11.58 -8.62 2.70
C LEU A 106 11.23 -7.12 2.68
N VAL A 107 10.20 -6.73 1.93
CA VAL A 107 9.73 -5.33 1.88
C VAL A 107 9.18 -4.88 3.23
N MET A 108 8.40 -5.73 3.92
CA MET A 108 7.89 -5.44 5.26
C MET A 108 9.03 -5.29 6.28
N ALA A 109 10.02 -6.17 6.25
CA ALA A 109 11.21 -6.07 7.11
C ALA A 109 11.96 -4.74 6.88
N ARG A 110 12.08 -4.30 5.61
CA ARG A 110 12.67 -3.00 5.29
C ARG A 110 11.85 -1.83 5.84
N TYR A 111 10.51 -1.85 5.70
CA TYR A 111 9.65 -0.81 6.27
C TYR A 111 9.72 -0.77 7.80
N GLN A 112 9.74 -1.92 8.45
CA GLN A 112 9.95 -2.01 9.89
C GLN A 112 11.31 -1.42 10.30
N GLY A 113 12.38 -1.74 9.58
CA GLY A 113 13.71 -1.15 9.78
C GLY A 113 13.68 0.38 9.68
N MET A 114 13.06 0.92 8.63
CA MET A 114 12.92 2.37 8.46
C MET A 114 12.06 3.02 9.56
N ALA A 115 10.98 2.36 9.99
CA ALA A 115 10.14 2.83 11.08
C ALA A 115 10.89 2.84 12.42
N ASN A 116 11.67 1.79 12.71
CA ASN A 116 12.51 1.68 13.89
C ASN A 116 13.61 2.74 13.90
N GLU A 117 14.25 2.98 12.76
CA GLU A 117 15.26 4.03 12.62
C GLU A 117 14.66 5.42 12.84
N ARG A 118 13.44 5.68 12.33
CA ARG A 118 12.70 6.92 12.63
C ARG A 118 12.37 7.05 14.11
N LYS A 119 11.99 5.96 14.79
CA LYS A 119 11.73 5.95 16.24
C LYS A 119 13.01 6.26 17.03
N ARG A 120 14.13 5.62 16.66
CA ARG A 120 15.45 5.85 17.28
C ARG A 120 15.86 7.32 17.18
N LYS A 121 15.82 7.90 15.98
CA LYS A 121 16.13 9.32 15.75
C LYS A 121 15.23 10.26 16.56
N ARG A 122 13.94 9.94 16.71
CA ARG A 122 13.01 10.72 17.55
C ARG A 122 13.37 10.65 19.03
N ALA A 123 13.72 9.47 19.54
CA ALA A 123 14.14 9.29 20.92
C ALA A 123 15.44 10.04 21.23
N GLU A 124 16.39 10.05 20.29
CA GLU A 124 17.65 10.80 20.40
C GLU A 124 17.46 12.33 20.33
N SER A 125 16.38 12.79 19.69
CA SER A 125 16.08 14.22 19.52
C SER A 125 15.18 14.80 20.63
N GLN A 126 14.60 13.97 21.50
CA GLN A 126 13.83 14.45 22.65
C GLN A 126 14.80 14.71 23.82
N PRO A 127 14.91 15.96 24.32
CA PRO A 127 15.71 16.22 25.51
C PRO A 127 15.13 15.43 26.68
N ALA A 128 16.00 14.75 27.44
CA ALA A 128 15.62 14.12 28.69
C ALA A 128 15.03 15.20 29.60
N ILE A 129 13.74 15.07 29.93
CA ILE A 129 13.12 15.89 30.97
C ILE A 129 13.77 15.42 32.27
N ALA A 130 14.71 16.24 32.78
CA ALA A 130 15.28 16.11 34.11
C ALA A 130 14.29 16.61 35.16
#